data_AF-P12028-F1
#
_entry.id   AF-P12028-F1
#
_cell.length_a   1.000
_cell.length_b   1.000
_cell.length_c   1.000
_cell.angle_alpha   90.00
_cell.angle_beta   90.00
_cell.angle_gamma   90.00
#
_symmetry.space_group_name_H-M   'P 1'
#
loop_
_entity.id
_entity.type
_entity.pdbx_description
1 polymer ?
#
loop_
_entity_poly.entity_id
_entity_poly.type
_entity_poly.pdbx_seq_one_letter_code
_entity_poly.pdbx_strand_id
1 'polypeptide(L)' 'YKRCHKKEGHCFPKTVICLPPSSDFGKMDCRWKWKCCKKGSVN' A
#
# COMPACT_ATOMS: atom_id res chain seq x y z
N TYR A 1 -4.52 0.52 10.75
CA TYR A 1 -4.42 0.08 9.34
C TYR A 1 -4.74 -1.41 9.21
N LYS A 2 -5.88 -1.89 9.74
CA LYS A 2 -6.15 -3.33 9.88
C LYS A 2 -6.30 -4.03 8.52
N ARG A 3 -6.96 -3.42 7.54
CA ARG A 3 -7.14 -4.01 6.20
C ARG A 3 -5.83 -4.10 5.42
N CYS A 4 -5.00 -3.05 5.49
CA CYS A 4 -3.69 -3.04 4.84
C CYS A 4 -2.78 -4.13 5.41
N HIS A 5 -2.70 -4.22 6.75
CA HIS A 5 -1.88 -5.22 7.42
C HIS A 5 -2.39 -6.65 7.20
N LYS A 6 -3.72 -6.85 7.10
CA LYS A 6 -4.32 -8.15 6.77
C LYS A 6 -3.97 -8.63 5.35
N LYS A 7 -3.61 -7.71 4.44
CA LYS A 7 -3.09 -8.03 3.10
C LYS A 7 -1.56 -8.12 3.03
N GLU A 8 -0.90 -8.21 4.19
CA GLU A 8 0.56 -8.15 4.30
C GLU A 8 1.16 -6.90 3.62
N GLY A 9 0.43 -5.79 3.68
CA GLY A 9 0.82 -4.51 3.10
C GLY A 9 1.21 -3.47 4.14
N HIS A 10 1.96 -2.48 3.68
CA HIS A 10 2.34 -1.28 4.44
C HIS A 10 1.80 -0.03 3.74
N CYS A 11 1.54 1.01 4.55
CA CYS A 11 1.13 2.30 4.03
C CYS A 11 2.35 3.10 3.58
N PHE A 12 2.32 3.58 2.33
CA PHE A 12 3.32 4.47 1.73
C PHE A 12 2.67 5.76 1.20
N PRO A 13 3.43 6.84 1.00
CA PRO A 13 2.93 8.01 0.27
C PRO A 13 2.36 7.60 -1.10
N LYS A 14 1.27 8.26 -1.53
CA LYS A 14 0.57 7.90 -2.79
C LYS A 14 1.49 7.95 -4.04
N THR A 15 2.59 8.70 -3.97
CA THR A 15 3.60 8.87 -5.02
C THR A 15 4.53 7.66 -5.18
N VAL A 16 4.64 6.79 -4.17
CA VAL A 16 5.49 5.59 -4.23
C VAL A 16 4.93 4.62 -5.29
N ILE A 17 5.78 4.06 -6.13
CA ILE A 17 5.36 3.09 -7.14
C ILE A 17 5.37 1.71 -6.51
N CYS A 18 4.30 0.96 -6.71
CA CYS A 18 4.19 -0.39 -6.20
C CYS A 18 4.25 -1.39 -7.35
N LEU A 19 5.23 -2.29 -7.29
CA LEU A 19 5.55 -3.26 -8.32
C LEU A 19 5.39 -4.70 -7.79
N PRO A 20 4.62 -5.57 -8.46
CA PRO A 20 3.77 -5.27 -9.62
C PRO A 20 2.61 -4.31 -9.28
N PRO A 21 1.95 -3.67 -10.28
CA PRO A 21 0.78 -2.81 -10.05
C PRO A 21 -0.35 -3.51 -9.29
N SER A 22 -0.45 -4.84 -9.41
CA SER A 22 -1.39 -5.68 -8.65
C SER A 22 -1.14 -5.68 -7.13
N SER A 23 0.04 -5.25 -6.69
CA SER A 23 0.39 -5.06 -5.28
C SER A 23 -0.03 -3.70 -4.72
N ASP A 24 -0.53 -2.77 -5.55
CA ASP A 24 -1.14 -1.52 -5.09
C ASP A 24 -2.59 -1.77 -4.66
N PHE A 25 -2.84 -1.70 -3.35
CA PHE A 25 -4.15 -1.90 -2.76
C PHE A 25 -4.94 -0.58 -2.60
N GLY A 26 -4.43 0.54 -3.12
CA GLY A 26 -5.04 1.86 -2.99
C GLY A 26 -5.03 2.37 -1.55
N LYS A 27 -5.89 3.35 -1.22
CA LYS A 27 -5.88 4.00 0.09
C LYS A 27 -6.10 3.02 1.26
N MET A 28 -7.04 2.09 1.13
CA MET A 28 -7.49 1.22 2.24
C MET A 28 -7.77 2.03 3.53
N ASP A 29 -7.25 1.58 4.67
CA ASP A 29 -7.32 2.27 5.96
C ASP A 29 -6.10 3.19 6.19
N CYS A 30 -5.29 3.48 5.17
CA CYS A 30 -4.17 4.39 5.28
C CYS A 30 -4.64 5.84 5.40
N ARG A 31 -3.76 6.71 5.92
CA ARG A 31 -4.03 8.16 6.04
C ARG A 31 -4.31 8.81 4.69
N TRP A 32 -4.91 9.99 4.70
CA TRP A 32 -5.07 10.80 3.49
C TRP A 32 -3.71 11.07 2.82
N LYS A 33 -3.64 10.97 1.48
CA LYS A 33 -2.39 10.98 0.67
C LYS A 33 -1.46 9.76 0.85
N TRP A 34 -1.93 8.69 1.49
CA TRP A 34 -1.22 7.41 1.57
C TRP A 34 -2.00 6.31 0.85
N LYS A 35 -1.27 5.28 0.44
CA LYS A 35 -1.81 4.05 -0.14
C LYS A 35 -1.13 2.83 0.46
N CYS A 36 -1.81 1.69 0.43
CA CYS A 36 -1.33 0.43 0.93
C CYS A 36 -0.68 -0.34 -0.21
N CYS A 37 0.55 -0.80 -0.03
CA CYS A 37 1.23 -1.67 -0.98
C CYS A 37 1.74 -2.93 -0.29
N LYS A 38 1.69 -4.06 -0.99
CA LYS A 38 2.20 -5.34 -0.47
C LYS A 38 3.66 -5.21 -0.07
N LYS A 39 4.05 -5.81 1.05
CA LYS A 39 5.44 -5.79 1.53
C LYS A 39 6.36 -6.41 0.46
N GLY A 40 7.49 -5.76 0.20
CA GLY A 40 8.42 -6.16 -0.88
C GLY A 40 8.01 -5.71 -2.29
N SER A 41 6.87 -5.04 -2.44
CA SER A 41 6.40 -4.50 -3.72
C SER A 41 6.63 -3.01 -3.85
N VAL A 42 7.58 -2.43 -3.14
CA VAL A 42 7.93 -1.00 -3.27
C VAL A 42 9.32 -0.93 -3.88
N ASN A 43 9.43 -0.17 -4.97
CA ASN A 43 10.70 0.15 -5.64
C ASN A 43 11.00 1.63 -5.49
#